data_AF-A0A9X3WMM0-F1
#
_entry.id   AF-A0A9X3WMM0-F1
#
_cell.length_a   1.000
_cell.length_b   1.000
_cell.length_c   1.000
_cell.angle_alpha   90.00
_cell.angle_beta   90.00
_cell.angle_gamma   90.00
#
_symmetry.space_group_name_H-M   'P 1'
#
loop_
_entity.id
_entity.type
_entity.pdbx_description
1 polymer ?
#
loop_
_entity_poly.entity_id
_entity_poly.type
_entity_poly.pdbx_seq_one_letter_code
_entity_poly.pdbx_strand_id
1 'polypeptide(L)'
;MFKQFYDHVEKSPKIYLTFAIFIILFYSGLSFTFVIPGLKGFDLFMTLLTVVMYFVAANIFVELYKNRIALVFIGTLLLSSLGMGWRLWLEWGEYSLVEHMNPVVLVGYPSISAFLITVMYSICNRYKK
;
A
#
# COMPACT_ATOMS: atom_id res chain seq x y z
N MET A 1 16.63 -15.49 -7.96
CA MET A 1 15.73 -15.15 -6.83
C MET A 1 14.35 -14.69 -7.31
N PHE A 2 14.23 -13.61 -8.09
CA PHE A 2 12.91 -13.13 -8.57
C PHE A 2 12.16 -14.10 -9.51
N LYS A 3 12.84 -14.85 -10.37
CA LYS A 3 12.19 -15.81 -11.29
C LYS A 3 11.41 -16.89 -10.54
N GLN A 4 12.02 -17.50 -9.52
CA GLN A 4 11.33 -18.47 -8.65
C GLN A 4 10.12 -17.84 -7.95
N PHE A 5 10.22 -16.61 -7.45
CA PHE A 5 9.07 -15.92 -6.84
C PHE A 5 7.92 -15.77 -7.85
N TYR A 6 8.22 -15.29 -9.05
CA TYR A 6 7.24 -15.12 -10.12
C TYR A 6 6.58 -16.44 -10.54
N ASP A 7 7.34 -17.52 -10.65
CA ASP A 7 6.81 -18.85 -10.94
C ASP A 7 5.82 -19.32 -9.86
N HIS A 8 6.05 -18.98 -8.58
CA HIS A 8 5.09 -19.31 -7.51
C HIS A 8 3.83 -18.44 -7.57
N VAL A 9 3.98 -17.15 -7.90
CA VAL A 9 2.83 -16.25 -8.07
C VAL A 9 1.94 -16.69 -9.22
N GLU A 10 2.54 -17.12 -10.34
CA GLU A 10 1.81 -17.65 -11.50
C GLU A 10 1.07 -18.96 -11.18
N LYS A 11 1.65 -19.84 -10.35
CA LYS A 11 0.99 -21.09 -9.94
C LYS A 11 -0.23 -20.86 -9.04
N SER A 12 -0.20 -19.83 -8.19
CA SER A 12 -1.23 -19.59 -7.16
C SER A 12 -1.72 -18.14 -7.12
N PRO A 13 -2.26 -17.60 -8.23
CA PRO A 13 -2.51 -16.17 -8.38
C PRO A 13 -3.53 -15.63 -7.36
N LYS A 14 -4.55 -16.43 -7.02
CA LYS A 14 -5.58 -16.05 -6.03
C LYS A 14 -5.00 -15.86 -4.63
N ILE A 15 -4.10 -16.74 -4.20
CA ILE A 15 -3.49 -16.67 -2.86
C ILE A 15 -2.61 -15.41 -2.76
N TYR A 16 -1.78 -15.17 -3.76
CA TYR A 16 -0.93 -13.98 -3.79
C TYR A 16 -1.72 -12.69 -3.95
N LEU A 17 -2.82 -12.70 -4.71
CA LEU A 17 -3.74 -11.56 -4.78
C LEU A 17 -4.33 -11.24 -3.41
N THR A 18 -4.85 -12.24 -2.70
CA THR A 18 -5.39 -12.07 -1.34
C THR A 18 -4.31 -11.57 -0.39
N PHE A 19 -3.10 -12.11 -0.48
CA PHE A 19 -1.96 -11.65 0.33
C PHE A 19 -1.59 -10.18 0.04
N ALA A 20 -1.55 -9.78 -1.23
CA ALA A 20 -1.30 -8.38 -1.60
C ALA A 20 -2.41 -7.44 -1.11
N ILE A 21 -3.67 -7.87 -1.18
CA ILE A 21 -4.81 -7.13 -0.63
C ILE A 21 -4.64 -6.90 0.86
N PHE A 22 -4.29 -7.95 1.62
CA PHE A 22 -4.07 -7.82 3.06
C PHE A 22 -2.87 -6.94 3.39
N ILE A 23 -1.77 -7.05 2.65
CA ILE A 23 -0.61 -6.17 2.82
C ILE A 23 -1.06 -4.72 2.70
N ILE A 24 -1.72 -4.36 1.60
CA ILE A 24 -2.10 -2.96 1.37
C ILE A 24 -3.10 -2.50 2.42
N LEU A 25 -4.15 -3.27 2.70
CA LEU A 25 -5.20 -2.89 3.63
C LEU A 25 -4.69 -2.72 5.06
N PHE A 26 -3.87 -3.65 5.56
CA PHE A 26 -3.33 -3.56 6.92
C PHE A 26 -2.19 -2.57 7.04
N TYR A 27 -1.21 -2.59 6.12
CA TYR A 27 -0.09 -1.65 6.23
C TYR A 27 -0.51 -0.22 5.98
N SER A 28 -1.50 0.04 5.12
CA SER A 28 -2.00 1.40 4.98
C SER A 28 -2.73 1.88 6.23
N GLY A 29 -3.51 1.01 6.88
CA GLY A 29 -4.17 1.33 8.15
C GLY A 29 -3.20 1.48 9.33
N LEU A 30 -2.18 0.63 9.44
CA LEU A 30 -1.24 0.68 10.55
C LEU A 30 -0.22 1.82 10.40
N SER A 31 0.16 2.18 9.18
CA SER A 31 1.29 3.08 8.96
C SER A 31 0.91 4.56 8.86
N PHE A 32 -0.34 4.93 8.56
CA PHE A 32 -0.67 6.33 8.26
C PHE A 32 -0.36 7.32 9.40
N THR A 33 -0.35 6.85 10.65
CA THR A 33 0.03 7.65 11.84
C THR A 33 1.54 7.80 12.02
N PHE A 34 2.35 6.98 11.33
CA PHE A 34 3.80 6.91 11.49
C PHE A 34 4.58 7.41 10.27
N VAL A 35 3.95 7.56 9.11
CA VAL A 35 4.67 7.79 7.83
C VAL A 35 4.52 9.20 7.26
N ILE A 36 3.78 10.08 7.94
CA ILE A 36 3.57 11.46 7.51
C ILE A 36 4.58 12.36 8.24
N PRO A 37 5.58 12.92 7.53
CA PRO A 37 6.57 13.78 8.16
C PRO A 37 5.92 15.03 8.76
N GLY A 38 6.35 15.42 9.97
CA GLY A 38 5.84 16.60 10.66
C GLY A 38 4.57 16.37 11.49
N LEU A 39 3.95 15.18 11.44
CA LEU A 39 2.91 14.79 12.38
C LEU A 39 3.48 14.09 13.62
N LYS A 40 2.75 14.20 14.72
CA LYS A 40 3.09 13.47 15.95
C LYS A 40 2.91 11.97 15.72
N GLY A 41 3.97 11.22 15.96
CA GLY A 41 4.01 9.78 15.71
C GLY A 41 4.88 9.38 14.53
N PHE A 42 5.39 10.33 13.73
CA PHE A 42 6.31 10.02 12.64
C PHE A 42 7.50 9.18 13.11
N ASP A 43 7.71 8.04 12.43
CA ASP A 43 8.79 7.10 12.69
C ASP A 43 9.40 6.62 11.37
N LEU A 44 10.71 6.84 11.24
CA LEU A 44 11.45 6.51 10.02
C LEU A 44 11.51 5.00 9.78
N PHE A 45 11.60 4.20 10.84
CA PHE A 45 11.66 2.75 10.73
C PHE A 45 10.33 2.19 10.20
N MET A 46 9.19 2.65 10.72
CA MET A 46 7.86 2.30 10.23
C MET A 46 7.63 2.77 8.80
N THR A 47 8.17 3.95 8.44
CA THR A 47 8.14 4.45 7.06
C THR A 47 8.88 3.52 6.11
N LEU A 48 10.11 3.13 6.44
CA LEU A 48 10.90 2.20 5.64
C LEU A 48 10.22 0.83 5.53
N LEU A 49 9.67 0.32 6.64
CA LEU A 49 8.93 -0.94 6.65
C LEU A 49 7.72 -0.89 5.72
N THR A 50 6.96 0.20 5.74
CA THR A 50 5.79 0.40 4.88
C THR A 50 6.19 0.40 3.39
N VAL A 51 7.27 1.10 3.05
CA VAL A 51 7.83 1.12 1.70
C VAL A 51 8.23 -0.29 1.23
N VAL A 52 8.87 -1.08 2.09
CA VAL A 52 9.24 -2.47 1.78
C VAL A 52 8.00 -3.33 1.52
N MET A 53 6.96 -3.19 2.33
CA MET A 53 5.72 -3.96 2.15
C MET A 53 4.95 -3.56 0.89
N TYR A 54 4.92 -2.26 0.58
CA TYR A 54 4.37 -1.77 -0.69
C TYR A 54 5.17 -2.26 -1.88
N PHE A 55 6.50 -2.38 -1.76
CA PHE A 55 7.33 -2.99 -2.79
C PHE A 55 6.99 -4.47 -3.01
N VAL A 56 6.78 -5.24 -1.93
CA VAL A 56 6.34 -6.65 -2.03
C VAL A 56 4.99 -6.75 -2.76
N ALA A 57 4.00 -5.94 -2.38
CA ALA A 57 2.70 -5.90 -3.03
C ALA A 57 2.80 -5.51 -4.51
N ALA A 58 3.62 -4.51 -4.84
CA ALA A 58 3.87 -4.09 -6.21
C ALA A 58 4.44 -5.22 -7.07
N ASN A 59 5.40 -5.99 -6.54
CA ASN A 59 5.98 -7.13 -7.27
C ASN A 59 4.96 -8.25 -7.53
N ILE A 60 4.04 -8.50 -6.60
CA ILE A 60 2.92 -9.43 -6.84
C ILE A 60 2.06 -8.93 -8.02
N PHE A 61 1.73 -7.64 -8.04
CA PHE A 61 0.95 -7.05 -9.13
C PHE A 61 1.65 -7.07 -10.47
N VAL A 62 2.99 -6.98 -10.52
CA VAL A 62 3.77 -7.12 -11.76
C VAL A 62 3.54 -8.48 -12.44
N GLU A 63 3.37 -9.55 -11.66
CA GLU A 63 2.99 -10.85 -12.22
C GLU A 63 1.52 -10.89 -12.64
N LEU A 64 0.63 -10.49 -11.73
CA LEU A 64 -0.82 -10.67 -11.90
C LEU A 64 -1.42 -9.77 -12.97
N TYR A 65 -0.89 -8.56 -13.16
CA TYR A 65 -1.50 -7.50 -13.95
C TYR A 65 -0.53 -6.94 -14.96
N LYS A 66 -0.15 -7.68 -16.00
CA LYS A 66 0.80 -7.21 -17.02
C LYS A 66 0.28 -5.95 -17.74
N ASN A 67 1.03 -4.85 -17.67
CA ASN A 67 0.73 -3.54 -18.30
C ASN A 67 -0.64 -2.92 -17.95
N ARG A 68 -1.21 -3.20 -16.76
CA ARG A 68 -2.50 -2.63 -16.31
C ARG A 68 -2.30 -1.59 -15.21
N ILE A 69 -1.54 -0.53 -15.49
CA ILE A 69 -1.19 0.52 -14.52
C ILE A 69 -2.43 1.14 -13.86
N ALA A 70 -3.46 1.47 -14.64
CA ALA A 70 -4.68 2.09 -14.12
C ALA A 70 -5.44 1.19 -13.13
N LEU A 71 -5.47 -0.12 -13.39
CA LEU A 71 -6.10 -1.09 -12.47
C LEU A 71 -5.33 -1.14 -11.15
N VAL A 72 -3.99 -1.21 -11.21
CA VAL A 72 -3.15 -1.20 -10.01
C VAL A 72 -3.33 0.09 -9.21
N PHE A 73 -3.39 1.24 -9.87
CA PHE A 73 -3.61 2.52 -9.20
C PHE A 73 -4.98 2.60 -8.51
N ILE A 74 -6.06 2.28 -9.23
CA ILE A 74 -7.42 2.34 -8.66
C ILE A 74 -7.57 1.31 -7.53
N GLY A 75 -7.07 0.09 -7.73
CA GLY A 75 -7.11 -0.97 -6.73
C GLY A 75 -6.35 -0.61 -5.46
N THR A 76 -5.14 -0.07 -5.59
CA THR A 76 -4.34 0.38 -4.44
C THR A 76 -4.98 1.57 -3.75
N LEU A 77 -5.54 2.53 -4.49
CA LEU A 77 -6.25 3.68 -3.91
C LEU A 77 -7.44 3.25 -3.06
N LEU A 78 -8.27 2.34 -3.58
CA LEU A 78 -9.42 1.81 -2.82
C LEU A 78 -8.96 1.04 -1.59
N LEU A 79 -7.96 0.16 -1.72
CA LEU A 79 -7.45 -0.63 -0.61
C LEU A 79 -6.77 0.23 0.47
N SER A 80 -6.00 1.25 0.08
CA SER A 80 -5.38 2.19 1.01
C SER A 80 -6.40 3.07 1.71
N SER A 81 -7.47 3.48 1.00
CA SER A 81 -8.58 4.24 1.59
C SER A 81 -9.36 3.39 2.59
N LEU A 82 -9.64 2.13 2.24
CA LEU A 82 -10.27 1.16 3.16
C LEU A 82 -9.38 0.87 4.36
N GLY A 83 -8.08 0.70 4.12
CA GLY A 83 -7.06 0.50 5.13
C GLY A 83 -7.01 1.61 6.16
N MET A 84 -6.96 2.85 5.70
CA MET A 84 -7.08 4.00 6.59
C MET A 84 -8.46 4.03 7.29
N GLY A 85 -9.53 3.82 6.53
CA GLY A 85 -10.91 3.89 7.01
C GLY A 85 -11.23 2.92 8.14
N TRP A 86 -10.79 1.65 8.07
CA TRP A 86 -11.05 0.70 9.16
C TRP A 86 -10.31 1.07 10.43
N ARG A 87 -9.09 1.60 10.32
CA ARG A 87 -8.32 2.04 11.49
C ARG A 87 -8.95 3.28 12.14
N LEU A 88 -9.34 4.27 11.34
CA LEU A 88 -10.09 5.43 11.81
C LEU A 88 -11.40 5.04 12.49
N TRP A 89 -12.08 4.01 11.97
CA TRP A 89 -13.30 3.48 12.57
C TRP A 89 -13.03 2.86 13.95
N LEU A 90 -11.95 2.11 14.11
CA LEU A 90 -11.60 1.47 15.38
C LEU A 90 -11.17 2.47 16.46
N GLU A 91 -10.46 3.53 16.07
CA GLU A 91 -9.95 4.55 17.00
C GLU A 91 -10.84 5.81 17.05
N TRP A 92 -12.11 5.66 16.65
CA TRP A 92 -13.04 6.77 16.55
C TRP A 92 -13.27 7.41 17.92
N GLY A 93 -12.88 8.68 18.06
CA GLY A 93 -13.01 9.45 19.30
C GLY A 93 -11.73 9.54 20.14
N GLU A 94 -10.62 8.94 19.71
CA GLU A 94 -9.33 9.17 20.35
C GLU A 94 -8.72 10.55 19.97
N TYR A 95 -8.27 11.30 20.97
CA TYR A 95 -7.69 12.64 20.79
C TYR A 95 -6.39 12.64 19.95
N SER A 96 -5.70 11.50 19.90
CA SER A 96 -4.48 11.26 19.10
C SER A 96 -4.73 11.33 17.59
N LEU A 97 -5.97 11.10 17.12
CA LEU A 97 -6.30 11.08 15.69
C LEU A 97 -6.78 12.41 15.13
N VAL A 98 -6.98 13.44 15.95
CA VAL A 98 -7.53 14.73 15.50
C VAL A 98 -6.66 15.35 14.39
N GLU A 99 -5.33 15.27 14.51
CA GLU A 99 -4.40 15.75 13.48
C GLU A 99 -4.46 14.92 12.19
N HIS A 100 -4.84 13.65 12.29
CA HIS A 100 -4.94 12.68 11.18
C HIS A 100 -6.32 12.68 10.51
N MET A 101 -7.31 13.32 11.13
CA MET A 101 -8.64 13.58 10.55
C MET A 101 -8.67 14.82 9.64
N ASN A 102 -7.53 15.50 9.45
CA ASN A 102 -7.43 16.60 8.50
C ASN A 102 -7.78 16.09 7.07
N PRO A 103 -8.67 16.75 6.32
CA PRO A 103 -9.01 16.37 4.94
C PRO A 103 -7.81 16.18 4.02
N VAL A 104 -6.74 16.96 4.23
CA VAL A 104 -5.48 16.84 3.49
C VAL A 104 -4.83 15.48 3.74
N VAL A 105 -4.87 14.99 4.97
CA VAL A 105 -4.32 13.68 5.36
C VAL A 105 -5.25 12.56 4.87
N LEU A 106 -6.56 12.70 5.07
CA LEU A 106 -7.57 11.72 4.66
C LEU A 106 -7.54 11.42 3.16
N VAL A 107 -7.36 12.44 2.33
CA VAL A 107 -7.28 12.27 0.87
C VAL A 107 -5.84 12.02 0.42
N GLY A 108 -4.88 12.76 0.99
CA GLY A 108 -3.49 12.72 0.58
C GLY A 108 -2.82 11.38 0.87
N TYR A 109 -3.06 10.79 2.04
CA TYR A 109 -2.40 9.56 2.45
C TYR A 109 -2.73 8.35 1.53
N PRO A 110 -4.01 8.04 1.25
CA PRO A 110 -4.34 6.98 0.30
C PRO A 110 -3.82 7.28 -1.11
N SER A 111 -3.86 8.55 -1.53
CA SER A 111 -3.40 8.97 -2.86
C SER A 111 -1.89 8.78 -3.03
N ILE A 112 -1.08 9.20 -2.04
CA ILE A 112 0.37 9.03 -2.05
C ILE A 112 0.74 7.55 -1.97
N SER A 113 0.05 6.76 -1.13
CA SER A 113 0.27 5.32 -1.02
C SER A 113 0.01 4.61 -2.35
N ALA A 114 -1.13 4.91 -3.00
CA ALA A 114 -1.47 4.36 -4.31
C ALA A 114 -0.46 4.77 -5.39
N PHE A 115 -0.05 6.03 -5.39
CA PHE A 115 0.97 6.54 -6.30
C PHE A 115 2.30 5.80 -6.12
N LEU A 116 2.79 5.66 -4.88
CA LEU A 116 4.05 5.00 -4.57
C LEU A 116 4.06 3.52 -5.01
N ILE A 117 2.99 2.77 -4.70
CA ILE A 117 2.85 1.38 -5.15
C ILE A 117 2.82 1.29 -6.68
N THR A 118 2.11 2.22 -7.33
CA THR A 118 1.98 2.25 -8.79
C THR A 118 3.31 2.59 -9.48
N VAL A 119 4.10 3.51 -8.91
CA VAL A 119 5.46 3.83 -9.39
C VAL A 119 6.35 2.61 -9.28
N MET A 120 6.39 1.95 -8.12
CA MET A 120 7.15 0.71 -7.92
C MET A 120 6.74 -0.37 -8.92
N TYR A 121 5.44 -0.61 -9.06
CA TYR A 121 4.88 -1.55 -10.03
C TYR A 121 5.32 -1.20 -11.47
N SER A 122 5.27 0.08 -11.85
CA SER A 122 5.62 0.52 -13.21
C SER A 122 7.10 0.33 -13.51
N ILE A 123 7.97 0.64 -12.54
CA ILE A 123 9.41 0.42 -12.61
C ILE A 123 9.68 -1.09 -12.79
N CYS A 124 9.15 -1.92 -11.89
CA CYS A 124 9.36 -3.38 -11.93
C CYS A 124 8.79 -4.04 -13.20
N ASN A 125 7.60 -3.61 -13.65
CA ASN A 125 6.98 -4.12 -14.88
C ASN A 125 7.80 -3.76 -16.13
N ARG A 126 8.52 -2.63 -16.12
CA ARG A 126 9.43 -2.25 -17.21
C ARG A 126 10.68 -3.11 -17.25
N TYR A 127 11.26 -3.46 -16.10
CA TYR A 127 12.47 -4.30 -16.01
C TYR A 127 12.21 -5.80 -16.20
N LYS A 128 10.96 -6.24 -16.10
CA LYS A 128 10.57 -7.63 -16.35
C LYS A 128 10.35 -7.94 -17.85
N LYS A 129 10.06 -6.92 -18.65
CA LYS A 129 10.07 -7.04 -20.13
C LYS A 129 11.49 -7.30 -20.62
#